data_AF-A0A933G3K4-F1
#
_entry.id   AF-A0A933G3K4-F1
#
_cell.length_a   1.000
_cell.length_b   1.000
_cell.length_c   1.000
_cell.angle_alpha   90.00
_cell.angle_beta   90.00
_cell.angle_gamma   90.00
#
_symmetry.space_group_name_H-M   'P 1'
#
loop_
_entity.id
_entity.type
_entity.pdbx_description
1 polymer ?
#
loop_
_entity_poly.entity_id
_entity_poly.type
_entity_poly.pdbx_seq_one_letter_code
_entity_poly.pdbx_strand_id
1 'polypeptide(L)'
;LSDRATEMGILETLEAEDPDLVEQIRRLMFVFEDILLLDDRGIQAVLKEIENDELALALKTASEEMKEKIFHNMSERASQLIKEEMEYMGPVRLSDVEAAQQRIVDVVRRLEDAGEIILQGRGEADVVV
;
A
#
# COMPACT_ATOMS: atom_id res chain seq x y z
N LEU A 1 -0.55 -19.51 -8.39
CA LEU A 1 -0.87 -18.73 -7.18
C LEU A 1 -1.37 -19.75 -6.16
N SER A 2 -0.59 -20.00 -5.11
CA SER A 2 -0.95 -20.95 -4.06
C SER A 2 -2.12 -20.39 -3.25
N ASP A 3 -3.03 -21.24 -2.81
CA ASP A 3 -4.22 -20.86 -2.06
C ASP A 3 -3.86 -20.22 -0.70
N ARG A 4 -4.51 -19.11 -0.32
CA ARG A 4 -4.27 -18.33 0.92
C ARG A 4 -4.46 -19.18 2.17
N ALA A 5 -5.36 -20.16 2.14
CA ALA A 5 -5.52 -21.12 3.23
C ALA A 5 -4.24 -21.95 3.45
N THR A 6 -3.55 -22.29 2.36
CA THR A 6 -2.26 -23.00 2.39
C THR A 6 -1.14 -22.08 2.87
N GLU A 7 -1.11 -20.83 2.41
CA GLU A 7 -0.14 -19.81 2.84
C GLU A 7 -0.28 -19.50 4.34
N MET A 8 -1.51 -19.29 4.83
CA MET A 8 -1.77 -19.06 6.25
C MET A 8 -1.40 -20.27 7.10
N GLY A 9 -1.73 -21.50 6.67
CA GLY A 9 -1.34 -22.71 7.40
C GLY A 9 0.19 -22.91 7.49
N ILE A 10 0.92 -22.55 6.45
CA ILE A 10 2.39 -22.57 6.45
C ILE A 10 2.94 -21.52 7.41
N LEU A 11 2.40 -20.29 7.36
CA LEU A 11 2.84 -19.20 8.25
C LEU A 11 2.50 -19.48 9.72
N GLU A 12 1.33 -20.04 10.04
CA GLU A 12 0.95 -20.41 11.41
C GLU A 12 1.88 -21.48 11.98
N THR A 13 2.27 -22.46 11.16
CA THR A 13 3.23 -23.50 11.57
C THR A 13 4.61 -22.90 11.82
N LEU A 14 5.04 -21.98 10.94
CA LEU A 14 6.33 -21.31 11.04
C LEU A 14 6.39 -20.28 12.19
N GLU A 15 5.25 -19.69 12.57
CA GLU A 15 5.15 -18.68 13.64
C GLU A 15 5.45 -19.28 15.02
N ALA A 16 5.17 -20.57 15.19
CA ALA A 16 5.53 -21.31 16.40
C ALA A 16 7.04 -21.59 16.50
N GLU A 17 7.75 -21.63 15.37
CA GLU A 17 9.19 -21.93 15.31
C GLU A 17 10.05 -20.65 15.29
N ASP A 18 9.65 -19.67 14.48
CA ASP A 18 10.35 -18.40 14.29
C ASP A 18 9.36 -17.25 13.98
N PRO A 19 8.86 -16.56 15.02
CA PRO A 19 7.91 -15.47 14.84
C PRO A 19 8.53 -14.26 14.12
N ASP A 20 9.82 -13.99 14.30
CA ASP A 20 10.51 -12.87 13.66
C ASP A 20 10.63 -13.09 12.14
N LEU A 21 10.86 -14.34 11.71
CA LEU A 21 10.87 -14.71 10.30
C LEU A 21 9.48 -14.61 9.66
N VAL A 22 8.43 -15.04 10.36
CA VAL A 22 7.05 -14.89 9.88
C VAL A 22 6.67 -13.43 9.74
N GLU A 23 7.07 -12.58 10.67
CA GLU A 23 6.84 -11.13 10.55
C GLU A 23 7.56 -10.55 9.32
N GLN A 24 8.80 -10.97 9.07
CA GLN A 24 9.53 -10.58 7.86
C GLN A 24 8.85 -11.06 6.58
N ILE A 25 8.36 -12.31 6.54
CA ILE A 25 7.63 -12.84 5.39
C ILE A 25 6.32 -12.06 5.18
N ARG A 26 5.55 -11.80 6.24
CA ARG A 26 4.31 -10.98 6.17
C ARG A 26 4.59 -9.56 5.66
N ARG A 27 5.75 -8.97 6.01
CA ARG A 27 6.18 -7.67 5.46
C ARG A 27 6.50 -7.76 3.96
N LEU A 28 7.15 -8.83 3.52
CA LEU A 28 7.47 -9.05 2.10
C LEU A 28 6.26 -9.40 1.22
N MET A 29 5.17 -9.90 1.82
CA MET A 29 3.95 -10.31 1.10
C MET A 29 3.08 -9.14 0.61
N PHE A 30 3.26 -7.93 1.14
CA PHE A 30 2.55 -6.75 0.66
C PHE A 30 3.46 -5.53 0.71
N VAL A 31 3.82 -5.03 -0.47
CA VAL A 31 4.70 -3.89 -0.67
C VAL A 31 3.92 -2.70 -1.21
N PHE A 32 4.53 -1.51 -1.18
CA PHE A 32 3.90 -0.28 -1.66
C PHE A 32 3.41 -0.38 -3.11
N GLU A 33 4.13 -1.10 -3.98
CA GLU A 33 3.72 -1.30 -5.38
C GLU A 33 2.41 -2.11 -5.53
N ASP A 34 2.01 -2.90 -4.53
CA ASP A 34 0.76 -3.66 -4.58
C ASP A 34 -0.49 -2.75 -4.52
N ILE A 35 -0.33 -1.45 -4.21
CA ILE A 35 -1.39 -0.44 -4.32
C ILE A 35 -1.91 -0.33 -5.76
N LEU A 36 -1.11 -0.69 -6.77
CA LEU A 36 -1.56 -0.75 -8.17
C LEU A 36 -2.71 -1.75 -8.39
N LEU A 37 -2.83 -2.74 -7.50
CA LEU A 37 -3.89 -3.76 -7.54
C LEU A 37 -5.22 -3.27 -6.95
N LEU A 38 -5.26 -2.06 -6.39
CA LEU A 38 -6.48 -1.45 -5.90
C LEU A 38 -7.29 -0.84 -7.04
N ASP A 39 -8.61 -0.96 -6.91
CA ASP A 39 -9.52 -0.19 -7.73
C ASP A 39 -9.51 1.29 -7.32
N ASP A 40 -10.11 2.14 -8.14
CA ASP A 40 -10.12 3.59 -7.92
C ASP A 40 -10.81 3.97 -6.60
N ARG A 41 -11.82 3.20 -6.18
CA ARG A 41 -12.49 3.40 -4.88
C ARG A 41 -11.55 3.10 -3.72
N GLY A 42 -10.79 2.01 -3.80
CA GLY A 42 -9.81 1.64 -2.79
C GLY A 42 -8.73 2.69 -2.65
N ILE A 43 -8.21 3.20 -3.77
CA ILE A 43 -7.22 4.28 -3.75
C ILE A 43 -7.81 5.54 -3.10
N GLN A 44 -9.03 5.93 -3.45
CA GLN A 44 -9.67 7.10 -2.85
C GLN A 44 -9.95 6.93 -1.35
N ALA A 45 -10.20 5.72 -0.86
CA ALA A 45 -10.31 5.44 0.57
C ALA A 45 -8.97 5.63 1.28
N VAL A 46 -7.91 5.05 0.72
CA VAL A 46 -6.54 5.17 1.22
C VAL A 46 -6.09 6.64 1.27
N LEU A 47 -6.33 7.40 0.19
CA LEU A 47 -5.97 8.83 0.10
C LEU A 47 -6.69 9.73 1.13
N LYS A 48 -7.81 9.30 1.71
CA LYS A 48 -8.50 10.07 2.77
C LYS A 48 -7.85 9.93 4.15
N GLU A 49 -7.03 8.91 4.34
CA GLU A 49 -6.41 8.58 5.62
C GLU A 49 -4.92 8.92 5.68
N ILE A 50 -4.35 9.44 4.58
CA ILE A 50 -2.92 9.77 4.47
C ILE A 50 -2.73 11.29 4.44
N GLU A 51 -1.72 11.77 5.15
CA GLU A 51 -1.34 13.18 5.12
C GLU A 51 -0.59 13.55 3.82
N ASN A 52 -0.76 14.79 3.34
CA ASN A 52 -0.23 15.21 2.05
C ASN A 52 1.31 15.17 1.98
N ASP A 53 1.98 15.52 3.07
CA ASP A 53 3.44 15.49 3.20
C ASP A 53 3.96 14.05 3.17
N GLU A 54 3.28 13.13 3.85
CA GLU A 54 3.57 11.70 3.81
C GLU A 54 3.40 11.11 2.40
N LEU A 55 2.28 11.42 1.73
CA LEU A 55 2.04 10.99 0.36
C LEU A 55 3.11 11.54 -0.60
N ALA A 56 3.42 12.84 -0.49
CA ALA A 56 4.46 13.47 -1.30
C ALA A 56 5.84 12.81 -1.10
N LEU A 57 6.20 12.50 0.15
CA LEU A 57 7.44 11.81 0.49
C LEU A 57 7.48 10.40 -0.11
N ALA A 58 6.41 9.62 0.04
CA ALA A 58 6.32 8.25 -0.49
C ALA A 58 6.40 8.20 -2.03
N LEU A 59 5.83 9.19 -2.71
CA LEU A 59 5.81 9.27 -4.17
C LEU A 59 7.14 9.69 -4.80
N LYS A 60 8.12 10.17 -4.02
CA LYS A 60 9.43 10.61 -4.55
C LYS A 60 10.18 9.52 -5.32
N THR A 61 10.12 8.29 -4.85
CA THR A 61 10.80 7.13 -5.47
C THR A 61 9.83 6.14 -6.10
N ALA A 62 8.54 6.47 -6.14
CA ALA A 62 7.52 5.63 -6.75
C ALA A 62 7.70 5.55 -8.27
N SER A 63 7.26 4.44 -8.85
CA SER A 63 7.18 4.26 -10.30
C SER A 63 6.26 5.32 -10.94
N GLU A 64 6.47 5.65 -12.22
CA GLU A 64 5.59 6.60 -12.92
C GLU A 64 4.16 6.08 -13.01
N GLU A 65 3.99 4.76 -13.20
CA GLU A 65 2.68 4.09 -13.17
C GLU A 65 1.96 4.31 -11.83
N MET A 66 2.65 4.13 -10.71
CA MET A 66 2.10 4.40 -9.39
C MET A 66 1.68 5.86 -9.23
N LYS A 67 2.53 6.81 -9.62
CA LYS A 67 2.21 8.24 -9.55
C LYS A 67 0.98 8.57 -10.39
N GLU A 68 0.89 8.06 -11.61
CA GLU A 68 -0.27 8.26 -12.49
C GLU A 68 -1.55 7.71 -11.87
N LYS A 69 -1.50 6.48 -11.35
CA LYS A 69 -2.64 5.82 -10.70
C LYS A 69 -3.14 6.60 -9.47
N ILE A 70 -2.22 7.14 -8.68
CA ILE A 70 -2.55 7.97 -7.51
C ILE A 70 -3.14 9.33 -7.94
N PHE A 71 -2.46 10.05 -8.83
CA PHE A 71 -2.93 11.37 -9.28
C PHE A 71 -4.25 11.33 -10.06
N HIS A 72 -4.51 10.22 -10.76
CA HIS A 72 -5.80 9.98 -11.42
C HIS A 72 -6.97 9.98 -10.43
N ASN A 73 -6.72 9.52 -9.20
CA ASN A 73 -7.71 9.41 -8.14
C ASN A 73 -7.81 10.66 -7.25
N MET A 74 -7.15 11.75 -7.64
CA MET A 74 -7.14 13.02 -6.91
C MET A 74 -7.82 14.12 -7.73
N SER A 75 -8.35 15.14 -7.04
CA SER A 75 -8.75 16.37 -7.72
C SER A 75 -7.51 17.10 -8.28
N GLU A 76 -7.66 17.85 -9.38
CA GLU A 76 -6.55 18.63 -9.98
C GLU A 76 -5.83 19.51 -8.95
N ARG A 77 -6.59 20.15 -8.05
CA ARG A 77 -6.04 20.98 -6.97
C ARG A 77 -5.17 20.17 -6.00
N ALA A 78 -5.64 18.99 -5.59
CA ALA A 78 -4.90 18.14 -4.67
C ALA A 78 -3.63 17.59 -5.34
N SER A 79 -3.74 17.12 -6.58
CA SER A 79 -2.60 16.67 -7.37
C SER A 79 -1.55 17.76 -7.53
N GLN A 80 -1.96 19.01 -7.77
CA GLN A 80 -1.05 20.14 -7.87
C GLN A 80 -0.33 20.41 -6.54
N LEU A 81 -1.05 20.38 -5.41
CA LEU A 81 -0.47 20.58 -4.08
C LEU A 81 0.58 19.52 -3.75
N ILE A 82 0.30 18.24 -4.04
CA ILE A 82 1.28 17.16 -3.82
C ILE A 82 2.51 17.34 -4.71
N LYS A 83 2.34 17.72 -5.98
CA LYS A 83 3.47 17.97 -6.89
C LYS A 83 4.36 19.12 -6.42
N GLU A 84 3.75 20.21 -5.95
CA GLU A 84 4.47 21.35 -5.37
C GLU A 84 5.21 20.97 -4.09
N GLU A 85 4.57 20.20 -3.20
CA GLU A 85 5.19 19.70 -1.97
C GLU A 85 6.40 18.80 -2.29
N MET A 86 6.26 17.90 -3.27
CA MET A 86 7.36 17.08 -3.77
C MET A 86 8.52 17.95 -4.28
N GLU A 87 8.25 19.02 -5.04
CA GLU A 87 9.31 19.92 -5.50
C GLU A 87 9.99 20.65 -4.33
N TYR A 88 9.20 21.12 -3.37
CA TYR A 88 9.66 21.85 -2.20
C TYR A 88 10.56 21.03 -1.26
N MET A 89 10.25 19.75 -1.06
CA MET A 89 11.03 18.85 -0.17
C MET A 89 12.50 18.70 -0.58
N GLY A 90 12.85 18.91 -1.86
CA GLY A 90 14.22 18.71 -2.32
C GLY A 90 14.73 17.27 -2.15
N PRO A 91 16.03 17.05 -1.93
CA PRO A 91 16.60 15.72 -1.68
C PRO A 91 16.18 15.18 -0.30
N VAL A 92 15.64 13.96 -0.28
CA VAL A 92 15.20 13.26 0.93
C VAL A 92 16.00 11.98 1.13
N ARG A 93 16.04 11.45 2.36
CA ARG A 93 16.72 10.18 2.63
C ARG A 93 15.83 9.02 2.22
N LEU A 94 16.44 7.99 1.61
CA LEU A 94 15.71 6.78 1.20
C LEU A 94 14.96 6.13 2.38
N SER A 95 15.57 6.10 3.57
CA SER A 95 14.94 5.57 4.79
C SER A 95 13.63 6.27 5.17
N ASP A 96 13.55 7.59 4.92
CA ASP A 96 12.37 8.38 5.27
C ASP A 96 11.24 8.09 4.27
N VAL A 97 11.61 7.86 3.00
CA VAL A 97 10.68 7.44 1.94
C VAL A 97 10.14 6.04 2.20
N GLU A 98 11.01 5.07 2.53
CA GLU A 98 10.59 3.71 2.87
C GLU A 98 9.67 3.69 4.10
N ALA A 99 9.95 4.53 5.11
CA ALA A 99 9.09 4.66 6.27
C ALA A 99 7.70 5.25 5.92
N ALA A 100 7.64 6.22 5.02
CA ALA A 100 6.37 6.77 4.52
C ALA A 100 5.58 5.73 3.71
N GLN A 101 6.26 5.00 2.82
CA GLN A 101 5.66 3.91 2.07
C GLN A 101 5.10 2.81 2.98
N GLN A 102 5.82 2.45 4.05
CA GLN A 102 5.36 1.45 5.01
C GLN A 102 4.10 1.90 5.74
N ARG A 103 4.03 3.15 6.18
CA ARG A 103 2.83 3.68 6.85
C ARG A 103 1.61 3.68 5.91
N ILE A 104 1.80 4.00 4.63
CA ILE A 104 0.74 3.87 3.62
C ILE A 104 0.32 2.41 3.45
N VAL A 105 1.26 1.48 3.39
CA VAL A 105 0.97 0.03 3.36
C VAL A 105 0.16 -0.39 4.59
N ASP A 106 0.48 0.11 5.77
CA ASP A 106 -0.24 -0.22 7.00
C ASP A 106 -1.69 0.31 6.97
N VAL A 107 -1.91 1.50 6.39
CA VAL A 107 -3.26 2.05 6.12
C VAL A 107 -4.05 1.13 5.19
N VAL A 108 -3.44 0.70 4.08
CA VAL A 108 -4.06 -0.21 3.12
C VAL A 108 -4.46 -1.52 3.79
N ARG A 109 -3.56 -2.14 4.58
CA ARG A 109 -3.84 -3.37 5.31
C ARG A 109 -5.02 -3.21 6.27
N ARG A 110 -5.04 -2.12 7.04
CA ARG A 110 -6.15 -1.84 7.97
C ARG A 110 -7.49 -1.70 7.23
N LEU A 111 -7.49 -1.02 6.09
CA LEU A 111 -8.70 -0.86 5.28
C LEU A 111 -9.13 -2.17 4.62
N GLU A 112 -8.19 -3.03 4.23
CA GLU A 112 -8.46 -4.39 3.72
C GLU A 112 -9.10 -5.25 4.81
N ASP A 113 -8.52 -5.25 6.02
CA ASP A 113 -9.02 -6.00 7.18
C ASP A 113 -10.42 -5.51 7.62
N ALA A 114 -10.73 -4.23 7.42
CA ALA A 114 -12.04 -3.65 7.66
C ALA A 114 -13.06 -3.96 6.53
N GLY A 115 -12.62 -4.54 5.41
CA GLY A 115 -13.43 -4.80 4.22
C GLY A 115 -13.79 -3.55 3.43
N GLU A 116 -13.11 -2.42 3.67
CA GLU A 116 -13.37 -1.15 2.98
C GLU A 116 -12.70 -1.09 1.59
N ILE A 117 -11.62 -1.85 1.41
CA ILE A 117 -10.92 -1.98 0.12
C ILE A 117 -10.74 -3.46 -0.24
N ILE A 118 -10.68 -3.74 -1.54
CA ILE A 118 -10.48 -5.08 -2.06
C ILE A 118 -9.28 -5.05 -3.02
N LEU A 119 -8.28 -5.89 -2.76
CA LEU A 119 -7.12 -6.04 -3.62
C LEU A 119 -7.42 -7.04 -4.74
N GLN A 120 -7.37 -6.58 -5.98
CA GLN A 120 -7.58 -7.45 -7.14
C GLN A 120 -6.41 -8.45 -7.25
N GLY A 121 -6.73 -9.74 -7.41
CA GLY A 121 -5.73 -10.83 -7.42
C GLY A 121 -5.46 -11.49 -6.06
N ARG A 122 -5.93 -10.92 -4.95
CA ARG A 122 -5.96 -11.59 -3.62
C ARG A 122 -7.29 -12.26 -3.28
N GLY A 123 -8.34 -12.00 -4.07
CA GLY A 123 -9.73 -12.29 -3.69
C GLY A 123 -10.59 -13.01 -4.74
N GLU A 124 -10.03 -13.84 -5.63
CA GLU A 124 -10.87 -14.67 -6.52
C GLU A 124 -11.67 -15.77 -5.80
N ALA A 125 -11.59 -15.89 -4.47
CA ALA A 125 -12.27 -16.94 -3.72
C ALA A 125 -13.54 -16.52 -2.95
N ASP A 126 -13.83 -15.22 -2.75
CA ASP A 126 -14.91 -14.80 -1.82
C ASP A 126 -15.88 -13.75 -2.38
N VAL A 127 -16.11 -13.76 -3.70
CA VAL A 127 -17.30 -13.10 -4.28
C VAL A 127 -18.13 -14.14 -5.03
N VAL A 128 -18.94 -14.88 -4.28
CA VAL A 128 -20.16 -15.51 -4.79
C VAL A 128 -21.32 -15.04 -3.92
N VAL A 129 -22.12 -14.13 -4.46
CA VAL A 129 -23.54 -14.00 -4.13
C VAL A 129 -24.32 -13.88 -5.44
#